data_AF-A0A948NAN8-F1
#
_entry.id   AF-A0A948NAN8-F1
#
_cell.length_a   1.000
_cell.length_b   1.000
_cell.length_c   1.000
_cell.angle_alpha   90.00
_cell.angle_beta   90.00
_cell.angle_gamma   90.00
#
_symmetry.space_group_name_H-M   'P 1'
#
loop_
_entity.id
_entity.type
_entity.pdbx_description
1 polymer ?
#
loop_
_entity_poly.entity_id
_entity_poly.type
_entity_poly.pdbx_seq_one_letter_code
_entity_poly.pdbx_strand_id
1 'polypeptide(L)'
;MNNISLHRLIARDWRAAKWPALLLLACIVSALAVVHFAHLNRQTTIAQDVLYQQRDQLDIEWRNLLLEQRALAEHSRVEDIARNRLQMVRPAGERDIAVTVP
;
A
#
# COMPACT_ATOMS: atom_id res chain seq x y z
N MET A 1 -78.18 9.09 8.54
CA MET A 1 -76.89 8.72 9.18
C MET A 1 -76.03 8.06 8.11
N ASN A 2 -75.14 8.85 7.48
CA ASN A 2 -74.37 8.41 6.31
C ASN A 2 -73.31 7.39 6.73
N ASN A 3 -73.46 6.18 6.22
CA ASN A 3 -72.51 5.09 6.37
C ASN A 3 -71.33 5.34 5.42
N ILE A 4 -70.36 6.16 5.85
CA ILE A 4 -69.16 6.45 5.06
C ILE A 4 -68.27 5.20 5.08
N SER A 5 -68.13 4.55 3.94
CA SER A 5 -67.39 3.30 3.76
C SER A 5 -65.87 3.51 3.86
N LEU A 6 -65.35 3.56 5.09
CA LEU A 6 -63.92 3.68 5.43
C LEU A 6 -63.03 2.63 4.74
N HIS A 7 -63.53 1.40 4.64
CA HIS A 7 -62.81 0.30 3.99
C HIS A 7 -62.51 0.56 2.51
N ARG A 8 -63.37 1.29 1.80
CA ARG A 8 -63.18 1.66 0.40
C ARG A 8 -62.19 2.83 0.23
N LEU A 9 -62.10 3.71 1.23
CA LEU A 9 -61.14 4.82 1.23
C LEU A 9 -59.71 4.29 1.40
N ILE A 10 -59.50 3.38 2.35
CA ILE A 10 -58.20 2.74 2.62
C ILE A 10 -57.72 1.96 1.39
N ALA A 11 -58.61 1.22 0.72
CA ALA A 11 -58.28 0.51 -0.51
C ALA A 11 -57.90 1.43 -1.67
N ARG A 12 -58.48 2.65 -1.74
CA ARG A 12 -58.15 3.65 -2.75
C ARG A 12 -56.85 4.37 -2.43
N ASP A 13 -56.61 4.71 -1.16
CA ASP A 13 -55.38 5.34 -0.68
C ASP A 13 -54.18 4.41 -0.89
N TRP A 14 -54.34 3.10 -0.70
CA TRP A 14 -53.28 2.13 -1.01
C TRP A 14 -52.85 2.17 -2.48
N ARG A 15 -53.81 2.37 -3.41
CA ARG A 15 -53.52 2.47 -4.85
C ARG A 15 -52.88 3.81 -5.22
N ALA A 16 -53.09 4.87 -4.43
CA ALA A 16 -52.45 6.18 -4.60
C ALA A 16 -51.03 6.22 -3.96
N ALA A 17 -50.84 5.56 -2.82
CA ALA A 17 -49.60 5.54 -2.05
C ALA A 17 -48.51 4.62 -2.62
N LYS A 18 -48.76 3.93 -3.74
CA LYS A 18 -47.77 3.08 -4.43
C LYS A 18 -46.50 3.83 -4.86
N TRP A 19 -46.63 5.07 -5.31
CA TRP A 19 -45.51 5.90 -5.77
C TRP A 19 -44.57 6.31 -4.63
N PRO A 20 -45.06 6.89 -3.51
CA PRO A 20 -44.20 7.22 -2.38
C PRO A 20 -43.61 5.96 -1.72
N ALA A 21 -44.35 4.85 -1.67
CA ALA A 21 -43.82 3.59 -1.14
C ALA A 21 -42.65 3.05 -1.98
N LEU A 22 -42.74 3.13 -3.32
CA LEU A 22 -41.66 2.73 -4.21
C LEU A 22 -40.44 3.65 -4.06
N LEU A 23 -40.64 4.96 -3.98
CA LEU A 23 -39.55 5.92 -3.75
C LEU A 23 -38.86 5.69 -2.41
N LEU A 24 -39.62 5.38 -1.35
CA LEU A 24 -39.07 5.05 -0.05
C LEU A 24 -38.21 3.78 -0.13
N LEU A 25 -38.70 2.73 -0.80
CA LEU A 25 -37.93 1.52 -1.04
C LEU A 25 -36.64 1.83 -1.82
N ALA A 26 -36.73 2.59 -2.91
CA ALA A 26 -35.58 2.99 -3.71
C ALA A 26 -34.55 3.79 -2.89
N CYS A 27 -35.00 4.67 -2.00
CA CYS A 27 -34.15 5.43 -1.10
C CYS A 27 -33.40 4.51 -0.11
N ILE A 28 -34.10 3.54 0.48
CA ILE A 28 -33.48 2.54 1.37
C ILE A 28 -32.44 1.71 0.63
N VAL A 29 -32.78 1.22 -0.57
CA VAL A 29 -31.86 0.43 -1.40
C VAL A 29 -30.63 1.27 -1.77
N SER A 30 -30.82 2.53 -2.15
CA SER A 30 -29.73 3.46 -2.44
C SER A 30 -28.81 3.66 -1.23
N ALA A 31 -29.39 3.91 -0.05
CA ALA A 31 -28.62 4.09 1.18
C ALA A 31 -27.77 2.85 1.52
N LEU A 32 -28.36 1.65 1.43
CA LEU A 32 -27.65 0.39 1.65
C LEU A 32 -26.56 0.16 0.61
N ALA A 33 -26.84 0.44 -0.66
CA ALA A 33 -25.88 0.30 -1.75
C ALA A 33 -24.66 1.20 -1.56
N VAL A 34 -24.86 2.47 -1.16
CA VAL A 34 -23.77 3.41 -0.89
C VAL A 34 -22.89 2.92 0.27
N VAL A 35 -23.50 2.47 1.38
CA VAL A 35 -22.75 1.93 2.52
C VAL A 35 -21.97 0.68 2.13
N HIS A 36 -22.58 -0.22 1.36
CA HIS A 36 -21.93 -1.43 0.88
C HIS A 36 -20.74 -1.11 -0.03
N PHE A 37 -20.91 -0.19 -0.98
CA PHE A 37 -19.82 0.23 -1.87
C PHE A 37 -18.69 0.92 -1.10
N ALA A 38 -19.00 1.78 -0.13
CA ALA A 38 -18.00 2.39 0.73
C ALA A 38 -17.22 1.35 1.54
N HIS A 39 -17.90 0.31 2.04
CA HIS A 39 -17.25 -0.78 2.76
C HIS A 39 -16.34 -1.61 1.86
N LEU A 40 -16.79 -1.97 0.66
CA LEU A 40 -15.98 -2.68 -0.33
C LEU A 40 -14.75 -1.85 -0.72
N ASN A 41 -14.94 -0.57 -1.02
CA ASN A 41 -13.86 0.34 -1.38
C ASN A 41 -12.81 0.43 -0.27
N ARG A 42 -13.25 0.53 0.99
CA ARG A 42 -12.35 0.53 2.14
C ARG A 42 -11.56 -0.76 2.26
N GLN A 43 -12.18 -1.92 2.04
CA GLN A 43 -11.48 -3.21 2.07
C GLN A 43 -10.45 -3.33 0.94
N THR A 44 -10.81 -2.92 -0.27
CA THR A 44 -9.88 -2.96 -1.43
C THR A 44 -8.69 -2.02 -1.23
N THR A 45 -8.92 -0.82 -0.68
CA THR A 45 -7.83 0.11 -0.34
C THR A 45 -6.90 -0.49 0.71
N ILE A 46 -7.43 -1.08 1.79
CA ILE A 46 -6.61 -1.71 2.84
C ILE A 46 -5.74 -2.83 2.25
N ALA A 47 -6.30 -3.69 1.39
CA ALA A 47 -5.53 -4.77 0.78
C ALA A 47 -4.37 -4.22 -0.07
N GLN A 48 -4.61 -3.13 -0.81
CA GLN A 48 -3.58 -2.48 -1.61
C GLN A 48 -2.50 -1.81 -0.72
N ASP A 49 -2.91 -1.12 0.34
CA ASP A 49 -1.99 -0.49 1.29
C ASP A 49 -1.06 -1.50 1.96
N VAL A 50 -1.56 -2.69 2.30
CA VAL A 50 -0.75 -3.77 2.87
C VAL A 50 0.37 -4.21 1.91
N LEU A 51 0.05 -4.36 0.62
CA LEU A 51 1.06 -4.73 -0.38
C LEU A 51 2.12 -3.63 -0.55
N TYR A 52 1.71 -2.36 -0.54
CA TYR A 52 2.66 -1.24 -0.57
C TYR A 52 3.56 -1.22 0.67
N GLN A 53 3.02 -1.47 1.86
CA GLN A 53 3.80 -1.55 3.09
C GLN A 53 4.84 -2.68 3.03
N GLN A 54 4.48 -3.85 2.50
CA GLN A 54 5.41 -4.96 2.33
C GLN A 54 6.55 -4.61 1.37
N ARG A 55 6.23 -3.96 0.25
CA ARG A 55 7.24 -3.49 -0.71
C ARG A 55 8.19 -2.48 -0.07
N ASP A 56 7.65 -1.49 0.63
CA ASP A 56 8.45 -0.44 1.25
C ASP A 56 9.36 -1.02 2.35
N GLN A 57 8.90 -2.02 3.10
CA GLN A 57 9.73 -2.76 4.06
C GLN A 57 10.90 -3.48 3.38
N LEU A 58 10.65 -4.19 2.28
CA LEU A 58 11.70 -4.85 1.49
C LEU A 58 12.70 -3.84 0.92
N ASP A 59 12.24 -2.68 0.45
CA ASP A 59 13.11 -1.61 -0.06
C ASP A 59 14.04 -1.06 1.04
N ILE A 60 13.54 -0.93 2.27
CA ILE A 60 14.36 -0.54 3.42
C ILE A 60 15.42 -1.60 3.72
N GLU A 61 15.03 -2.88 3.77
CA GLU A 61 15.96 -3.98 4.01
C GLU A 61 17.03 -4.06 2.93
N TRP A 62 16.63 -3.94 1.65
CA TRP A 62 17.55 -3.90 0.53
C TRP A 62 18.56 -2.76 0.63
N ARG A 63 18.10 -1.56 0.98
CA ARG A 63 18.98 -0.40 1.20
C ARG A 63 19.98 -0.65 2.33
N ASN A 64 19.53 -1.26 3.43
CA ASN A 64 20.39 -1.60 4.55
C ASN A 64 21.47 -2.61 4.13
N LEU A 65 21.07 -3.69 3.44
CA LEU A 65 22.00 -4.69 2.91
C LEU A 65 23.00 -4.09 1.93
N LEU A 66 22.57 -3.16 1.09
CA LEU A 66 23.47 -2.48 0.15
C LEU A 66 24.50 -1.61 0.88
N LEU A 67 24.10 -0.93 1.95
CA LEU A 67 25.03 -0.16 2.80
C LEU A 67 26.05 -1.09 3.48
N GLU A 68 25.59 -2.24 4.00
CA GLU A 68 26.46 -3.26 4.58
C GLU A 68 27.47 -3.81 3.56
N GLN A 69 27.03 -4.13 2.35
CA GLN A 69 27.93 -4.58 1.28
C GLN A 69 28.96 -3.52 0.90
N ARG A 70 28.56 -2.25 0.80
CA ARG A 70 29.50 -1.15 0.53
C ARG A 70 30.51 -0.99 1.66
N ALA A 71 30.10 -1.11 2.91
CA ALA A 71 31.01 -1.09 4.05
C ALA A 71 31.98 -2.29 4.07
N LEU A 72 31.55 -3.46 3.58
CA LEU A 72 32.40 -4.65 3.47
C LEU A 72 33.32 -4.65 2.24
N ALA A 73 32.93 -3.94 1.18
CA ALA A 73 33.68 -3.76 -0.07
C ALA A 73 34.53 -2.47 -0.08
N GLU A 74 34.43 -1.66 0.97
CA GLU A 74 35.29 -0.50 1.19
C GLU A 74 36.76 -0.97 1.14
N HIS A 75 37.57 -0.25 0.37
CA HIS A 75 38.97 -0.58 0.11
C HIS A 75 39.79 -0.71 1.40
N SER A 76 39.29 -0.11 2.49
CA SER A 76 39.82 -0.24 3.85
C SER A 76 39.97 -1.69 4.31
N ARG A 77 39.01 -2.58 4.01
CA ARG A 77 39.09 -3.99 4.45
C ARG A 77 40.16 -4.75 3.67
N VAL A 78 40.32 -4.45 2.38
CA VAL A 78 41.38 -5.04 1.55
C VAL A 78 42.75 -4.51 2.00
N GLU A 79 42.86 -3.21 2.25
CA GLU A 79 44.07 -2.60 2.81
C GLU A 79 44.42 -3.15 4.19
N ASP A 80 43.45 -3.31 5.10
CA ASP A 80 43.68 -3.84 6.44
C ASP A 80 44.12 -5.31 6.42
N ILE A 81 43.54 -6.13 5.54
CA ILE A 81 44.00 -7.51 5.34
C ILE A 81 45.41 -7.51 4.75
N ALA A 82 45.70 -6.66 3.76
CA ALA A 82 47.03 -6.56 3.16
C ALA A 82 48.09 -6.11 4.18
N ARG A 83 47.77 -5.11 5.01
CA ARG A 83 48.68 -4.54 6.01
C ARG A 83 48.87 -5.49 7.20
N ASN A 84 47.78 -6.07 7.73
CA ASN A 84 47.83 -6.82 8.99
C ASN A 84 48.06 -8.33 8.81
N ARG A 85 47.50 -8.96 7.77
CA ARG A 85 47.70 -10.41 7.53
C ARG A 85 48.86 -10.70 6.58
N LEU A 86 49.05 -9.86 5.56
CA LEU A 86 50.11 -10.06 4.57
C LEU A 86 51.38 -9.23 4.88
N GLN A 87 51.37 -8.44 5.95
CA GLN A 87 52.47 -7.53 6.34
C GLN A 87 52.95 -6.63 5.19
N MET A 88 52.05 -6.29 4.26
CA MET A 88 52.40 -5.46 3.11
C MET A 88 52.63 -4.01 3.58
N VAL A 89 53.81 -3.48 3.26
CA VAL A 89 54.20 -2.10 3.54
C VAL A 89 54.19 -1.33 2.22
N ARG A 90 53.63 -0.12 2.23
CA ARG A 90 53.61 0.75 1.04
C ARG A 90 55.05 1.05 0.62
N PRO A 91 55.47 0.72 -0.62
CA PRO A 91 56.82 1.01 -1.07
C PRO A 91 57.03 2.52 -1.13
N ALA A 92 58.19 2.98 -0.66
CA ALA A 92 58.59 4.38 -0.73
C ALA A 92 59.41 4.63 -2.00
N GLY A 93 58.99 5.64 -2.78
CA GLY A 93 59.76 6.38 -3.78
C GLY A 93 60.53 5.58 -4.84
N GLU A 94 61.66 4.99 -4.45
CA GLU A 94 62.61 4.34 -5.36
C GLU A 94 62.15 2.96 -5.88
N ARG A 95 61.07 2.41 -5.32
CA ARG A 95 60.51 1.09 -5.70
C ARG A 95 59.15 1.14 -6.38
N ASP A 96 58.61 2.34 -6.64
CA ASP A 96 57.34 2.51 -7.34
C ASP A 96 57.59 2.55 -8.86
N ILE A 97 57.18 1.48 -9.56
CA ILE A 97 57.15 1.43 -11.03
C ILE A 97 55.71 1.58 -11.50
N ALA A 98 55.36 2.76 -12.02
CA ALA A 98 54.06 3.00 -12.63
C ALA A 98 53.99 2.29 -14.00
N VAL A 99 53.21 1.22 -14.08
CA VAL A 99 52.93 0.53 -15.34
C VAL A 99 51.79 1.29 -16.04
N THR A 100 52.13 2.05 -17.08
CA THR A 100 51.17 2.64 -18.00
C THR A 100 50.64 1.52 -18.90
N VAL A 101 49.39 1.11 -18.69
CA VAL A 101 48.67 0.21 -19.61
C VAL A 101 48.28 1.00 -20.87
N PRO A 102 48.43 0.42 -22.08
CA PRO A 102 48.21 1.11 -23.35
C PRO A 102 46.73 1.41 -23.65
#